data_AF-A0A067TBL9-F1
#
_entry.id   AF-A0A067TBL9-F1
#
_cell.length_a   1.000
_cell.length_b   1.000
_cell.length_c   1.000
_cell.angle_alpha   90.00
_cell.angle_beta   90.00
_cell.angle_gamma   90.00
#
_symmetry.space_group_name_H-M   'P 1'
#
loop_
_entity.id
_entity.type
_entity.pdbx_description
1 polymer ?
#
loop_
_entity_poly.entity_id
_entity_poly.type
_entity_poly.pdbx_seq_one_letter_code
_entity_poly.pdbx_strand_id
1 'polypeptide(L)'
;PEYWDGDRKNYDAFKFQVKLYLEGNKDKLDTDDKKILVVLSFLRGGEAEEWARQFVDNAAALTLADPAVTGFGVYTEFMKQLEDAFKPFDKVGDAVDELEKLQMGDRPAADHVTTFNALLARSEIKDDATIIRLFRRSLPFRILKTLMTLDTQPANAAAWKKKAVEIDSNWRRMNDELN
;
A
#
# COMPACT_ATOMS: atom_id res chain seq x y z
N PRO A 1 0.39 -13.79 -12.53
CA PRO A 1 -0.46 -12.67 -12.05
C PRO A 1 -1.92 -13.08 -12.14
N GLU A 2 -2.74 -12.65 -11.19
CA GLU A 2 -4.19 -12.69 -11.30
C GLU A 2 -4.66 -11.61 -12.27
N TYR A 3 -5.87 -11.80 -12.82
CA TYR A 3 -6.51 -10.76 -13.60
C TYR A 3 -6.87 -9.57 -12.71
N TRP A 4 -6.72 -8.36 -13.25
CA TRP A 4 -7.04 -7.13 -12.55
C TRP A 4 -8.08 -6.34 -13.35
N ASP A 5 -9.14 -5.97 -12.66
CA ASP A 5 -10.36 -5.33 -13.21
C ASP A 5 -10.34 -3.80 -13.12
N GLY A 6 -9.27 -3.24 -12.56
CA GLY A 6 -9.15 -1.80 -12.30
C GLY A 6 -9.41 -1.43 -10.84
N ASP A 7 -9.64 -2.39 -9.94
CA ASP A 7 -9.77 -2.07 -8.51
C ASP A 7 -8.46 -1.49 -7.96
N ARG A 8 -8.49 -0.18 -7.71
CA ARG A 8 -7.39 0.64 -7.22
C ARG A 8 -6.81 0.14 -5.89
N LYS A 9 -7.61 -0.58 -5.07
CA LYS A 9 -7.16 -1.19 -3.82
C LYS A 9 -6.17 -2.32 -4.05
N ASN A 10 -6.33 -3.05 -5.15
CA ASN A 10 -5.51 -4.21 -5.48
C ASN A 10 -4.38 -3.89 -6.46
N TYR A 11 -4.25 -2.63 -6.91
CA TYR A 11 -3.24 -2.22 -7.88
C TYR A 11 -1.79 -2.53 -7.45
N ASP A 12 -1.45 -2.30 -6.18
CA ASP A 12 -0.09 -2.56 -5.67
C ASP A 12 0.24 -4.06 -5.67
N ALA A 13 -0.75 -4.89 -5.32
CA ALA A 13 -0.63 -6.35 -5.39
C ALA A 13 -0.49 -6.83 -6.84
N PHE A 14 -1.32 -6.31 -7.74
CA PHE A 14 -1.23 -6.57 -9.18
C PHE A 14 0.15 -6.20 -9.75
N LYS A 15 0.63 -4.97 -9.48
CA LYS A 15 1.94 -4.47 -9.92
C LYS A 15 3.09 -5.37 -9.42
N PHE A 16 3.02 -5.81 -8.17
CA PHE A 16 3.99 -6.75 -7.60
C PHE A 16 3.98 -8.10 -8.32
N GLN A 17 2.81 -8.69 -8.55
CA GLN A 17 2.68 -9.97 -9.23
C GLN A 17 3.18 -9.90 -10.69
N VAL A 18 2.86 -8.82 -11.41
CA VAL A 18 3.38 -8.57 -12.76
C VAL A 18 4.90 -8.50 -12.74
N LYS A 19 5.49 -7.74 -11.81
CA LYS A 19 6.95 -7.65 -11.67
C LYS A 19 7.59 -9.04 -11.48
N LEU A 20 7.07 -9.85 -10.57
CA LEU A 20 7.57 -11.22 -10.35
C LEU A 20 7.48 -12.08 -11.62
N TYR A 21 6.37 -11.98 -12.35
CA TYR A 21 6.18 -12.73 -13.59
C TYR A 21 7.19 -12.31 -14.67
N LEU A 22 7.43 -11.02 -14.84
CA LEU A 22 8.40 -10.50 -15.81
C LEU A 22 9.82 -10.95 -15.46
N GLU A 23 10.24 -10.84 -14.20
CA GLU A 23 11.55 -11.29 -13.73
C GLU A 23 11.77 -12.79 -13.94
N GLY A 24 10.74 -13.61 -13.68
CA GLY A 24 10.78 -15.06 -13.90
C GLY A 24 10.83 -15.48 -15.38
N ASN A 25 10.47 -14.58 -16.30
CA ASN A 25 10.41 -14.85 -17.74
C ASN A 25 11.30 -13.90 -18.57
N LYS A 26 12.29 -13.27 -17.94
CA LYS A 26 13.13 -12.22 -18.55
C LYS A 26 13.75 -12.59 -19.90
N ASP A 27 14.14 -13.85 -20.08
CA ASP A 27 14.79 -14.32 -21.31
C ASP A 27 13.81 -14.38 -22.49
N LYS A 28 12.50 -14.51 -22.21
CA LYS A 28 11.44 -14.50 -23.23
C LYS A 28 10.80 -13.12 -23.39
N LEU A 29 10.79 -12.32 -22.32
CA LEU A 29 10.20 -10.99 -22.22
C LEU A 29 11.28 -9.91 -22.20
N ASP A 30 12.14 -9.97 -23.21
CA ASP A 30 13.35 -9.16 -23.38
C ASP A 30 13.09 -7.76 -23.98
N THR A 31 11.94 -7.56 -24.64
CA THR A 31 11.55 -6.26 -25.22
C THR A 31 10.44 -5.59 -24.42
N ASP A 32 10.34 -4.26 -24.55
CA ASP A 32 9.30 -3.50 -23.88
C ASP A 32 7.91 -3.83 -24.40
N ASP A 33 7.73 -4.00 -25.72
CA ASP A 33 6.47 -4.46 -26.30
C ASP A 33 5.98 -5.77 -25.68
N LYS A 34 6.87 -6.75 -25.51
CA LYS A 34 6.50 -8.04 -24.90
C LYS A 34 6.07 -7.87 -23.46
N LYS A 35 6.77 -7.03 -22.69
CA LYS A 35 6.39 -6.72 -21.30
C LYS A 35 5.03 -6.03 -21.25
N ILE A 36 4.82 -5.01 -22.09
CA ILE A 36 3.56 -4.24 -22.17
C ILE A 36 2.40 -5.16 -22.54
N LEU A 37 2.55 -6.00 -23.57
CA LEU A 37 1.55 -6.99 -23.98
C LEU A 37 1.19 -7.95 -22.86
N VAL A 38 2.17 -8.39 -22.08
CA VAL A 38 1.91 -9.23 -20.91
C VAL A 38 1.06 -8.48 -19.87
N VAL A 39 1.39 -7.22 -19.54
CA VAL A 39 0.56 -6.44 -18.61
C VAL A 39 -0.85 -6.28 -19.13
N LEU A 40 -1.02 -5.85 -20.40
CA LEU A 40 -2.31 -5.70 -21.06
C LEU A 40 -3.14 -6.99 -21.01
N SER A 41 -2.51 -8.16 -21.16
CA SER A 41 -3.21 -9.46 -21.13
C SER A 41 -3.84 -9.80 -19.76
N PHE A 42 -3.33 -9.18 -18.69
CA PHE A 42 -3.85 -9.34 -17.33
C PHE A 42 -4.91 -8.29 -16.95
N LEU A 43 -5.09 -7.23 -17.73
CA LEU A 43 -6.14 -6.24 -17.55
C LEU A 43 -7.47 -6.80 -18.07
N ARG A 44 -8.32 -7.34 -17.18
CA ARG A 44 -9.58 -8.00 -17.56
C ARG A 44 -10.70 -7.66 -16.60
N GLY A 45 -11.89 -7.40 -17.15
CA GLY A 45 -13.01 -6.87 -16.41
C GLY A 45 -12.87 -5.38 -16.07
N GLY A 46 -14.00 -4.81 -15.65
CA GLY A 46 -14.10 -3.43 -15.14
C GLY A 46 -13.49 -2.37 -16.06
N GLU A 47 -12.99 -1.30 -15.44
CA GLU A 47 -12.37 -0.15 -16.11
C GLU A 47 -11.02 -0.51 -16.74
N ALA A 48 -10.31 -1.52 -16.20
CA ALA A 48 -8.99 -1.93 -16.70
C ALA A 48 -9.05 -2.50 -18.12
N GLU A 49 -10.04 -3.33 -18.42
CA GLU A 49 -10.18 -3.92 -19.76
C GLU A 49 -10.51 -2.86 -20.81
N GLU A 50 -11.37 -1.91 -20.49
CA GLU A 50 -11.70 -0.81 -21.39
C GLU A 50 -10.48 0.07 -21.66
N TRP A 51 -9.73 0.43 -20.61
CA TRP A 51 -8.49 1.18 -20.74
C TRP A 51 -7.46 0.44 -21.60
N ALA A 52 -7.30 -0.87 -21.41
CA ALA A 52 -6.39 -1.69 -22.21
C ALA A 52 -6.73 -1.66 -23.71
N ARG A 53 -8.03 -1.74 -24.05
CA ARG A 53 -8.49 -1.64 -25.44
C ARG A 53 -8.17 -0.26 -26.03
N GLN A 54 -8.50 0.81 -25.30
CA GLN A 54 -8.20 2.17 -25.75
C GLN A 54 -6.70 2.40 -25.95
N PHE A 55 -5.85 1.88 -25.07
CA PHE A 55 -4.41 1.97 -25.21
C PHE A 55 -3.91 1.29 -26.50
N VAL A 56 -4.40 0.07 -26.78
CA VAL A 56 -4.04 -0.68 -28.00
C VAL A 56 -4.52 0.04 -29.25
N ASP A 57 -5.75 0.54 -29.26
CA ASP A 57 -6.31 1.28 -30.40
C ASP A 57 -5.54 2.57 -30.67
N ASN A 58 -5.14 3.29 -29.61
CA ASN A 58 -4.31 4.50 -29.73
C ASN A 58 -2.91 4.18 -30.27
N ALA A 59 -2.27 3.11 -29.81
CA ALA A 59 -0.97 2.68 -30.33
C ALA A 59 -1.07 2.34 -31.83
N ALA A 60 -2.12 1.62 -32.24
CA ALA A 60 -2.38 1.32 -33.65
C ALA A 60 -2.61 2.58 -34.49
N ALA A 61 -3.39 3.55 -33.97
CA ALA A 61 -3.63 4.83 -34.64
C ALA A 61 -2.34 5.65 -34.80
N LEU A 62 -1.45 5.65 -33.81
CA LEU A 62 -0.16 6.32 -33.89
C LEU A 62 0.74 5.71 -34.97
N THR A 63 0.81 4.37 -35.04
CA THR A 63 1.56 3.68 -36.11
C THR A 63 1.00 3.96 -37.51
N LEU A 64 -0.33 4.13 -37.64
CA LEU A 64 -0.93 4.53 -38.92
C LEU A 64 -0.59 5.98 -39.30
N ALA A 65 -0.49 6.87 -38.33
CA ALA A 65 -0.16 8.28 -38.54
C ALA A 65 1.32 8.51 -38.85
N ASP A 66 2.21 7.75 -38.19
CA ASP A 66 3.65 7.78 -38.40
C ASP A 66 4.23 6.35 -38.38
N PRO A 67 4.63 5.79 -39.54
CA PRO A 67 5.24 4.46 -39.61
C PRO A 67 6.56 4.31 -38.85
N ALA A 68 7.22 5.41 -38.47
CA ALA A 68 8.39 5.36 -37.60
C ALA A 68 8.02 5.03 -36.14
N VAL A 69 6.78 5.28 -35.73
CA VAL A 69 6.24 4.92 -34.42
C VAL A 69 5.70 3.49 -34.51
N THR A 70 6.42 2.54 -33.92
CA THR A 70 6.04 1.12 -33.94
C THR A 70 5.96 0.57 -32.52
N GLY A 71 5.09 -0.43 -32.32
CA GLY A 71 4.93 -1.10 -31.04
C GLY A 71 4.09 -0.29 -30.04
N PHE A 72 4.31 -0.57 -28.75
CA PHE A 72 3.55 -0.01 -27.63
C PHE A 72 4.35 1.02 -26.81
N GLY A 73 5.57 1.35 -27.24
CA GLY A 73 6.44 2.31 -26.58
C GLY A 73 7.31 1.71 -25.48
N VAL A 74 7.75 2.56 -24.55
CA VAL A 74 8.68 2.19 -23.48
C VAL A 74 7.91 1.65 -22.27
N TYR A 75 8.34 0.51 -21.73
CA TYR A 75 7.62 -0.18 -20.64
C TYR A 75 7.44 0.69 -19.39
N THR A 76 8.46 1.49 -19.03
CA THR A 76 8.40 2.38 -17.87
C THR A 76 7.38 3.51 -18.04
N GLU A 77 7.25 4.04 -19.26
CA GLU A 77 6.27 5.07 -19.58
C GLU A 77 4.85 4.51 -19.60
N PHE A 78 4.67 3.32 -20.17
CA PHE A 78 3.41 2.58 -20.12
C PHE A 78 2.94 2.35 -18.67
N MET A 79 3.81 1.83 -17.80
CA MET A 79 3.46 1.59 -16.39
C MET A 79 3.09 2.89 -15.66
N LYS A 80 3.71 4.01 -16.03
CA LYS A 80 3.34 5.33 -15.50
C LYS A 80 1.96 5.75 -15.97
N GLN A 81 1.65 5.63 -17.27
CA GLN A 81 0.33 5.94 -17.80
C GLN A 81 -0.76 5.08 -17.16
N LEU A 82 -0.51 3.79 -16.97
CA LEU A 82 -1.40 2.88 -16.27
C LEU A 82 -1.60 3.31 -14.81
N GLU A 83 -0.51 3.65 -14.11
CA GLU A 83 -0.58 4.13 -12.72
C GLU A 83 -1.32 5.46 -12.61
N ASP A 84 -1.15 6.38 -13.55
CA ASP A 84 -1.84 7.67 -13.58
C ASP A 84 -3.33 7.50 -13.90
N ALA A 85 -3.71 6.58 -14.79
CA ALA A 85 -5.10 6.30 -15.15
C ALA A 85 -5.90 5.66 -14.00
N PHE A 86 -5.24 4.84 -13.18
CA PHE A 86 -5.86 4.15 -12.04
C PHE A 86 -5.38 4.69 -10.70
N LYS A 87 -4.76 5.87 -10.71
CA LYS A 87 -4.32 6.52 -9.48
C LYS A 87 -5.56 6.71 -8.59
N PRO A 88 -5.52 6.27 -7.34
CA PRO A 88 -6.55 6.62 -6.39
C PRO A 88 -6.58 8.14 -6.25
N PHE A 89 -7.78 8.69 -6.32
CA PHE A 89 -8.05 9.96 -5.67
C PHE A 89 -7.65 9.77 -4.19
N ASP A 90 -6.52 10.38 -3.81
CA ASP A 90 -6.07 10.53 -2.44
C ASP A 90 -5.79 9.27 -1.59
N LYS A 91 -5.03 8.30 -2.11
CA LYS A 91 -4.55 7.12 -1.32
C LYS A 91 -3.80 7.53 -0.04
N VAL A 92 -3.18 8.72 -0.05
CA VAL A 92 -2.49 9.33 1.08
C VAL A 92 -3.52 9.84 2.08
N GLY A 93 -4.48 10.67 1.65
CA GLY A 93 -5.58 11.17 2.46
C GLY A 93 -6.43 10.06 3.05
N ASP A 94 -6.76 9.02 2.28
CA ASP A 94 -7.45 7.81 2.79
C ASP A 94 -6.65 7.14 3.91
N ALA A 95 -5.33 6.99 3.75
CA ALA A 95 -4.49 6.41 4.79
C ALA A 95 -4.38 7.31 6.02
N VAL A 96 -4.39 8.63 5.85
CA VAL A 96 -4.48 9.61 6.95
C VAL A 96 -5.82 9.47 7.67
N ASP A 97 -6.92 9.44 6.94
CA ASP A 97 -8.28 9.24 7.45
C ASP A 97 -8.43 7.94 8.22
N GLU A 98 -7.90 6.83 7.67
CA GLU A 98 -7.85 5.53 8.31
C GLU A 98 -7.00 5.59 9.59
N LEU A 99 -5.84 6.26 9.59
CA LEU A 99 -5.00 6.45 10.79
C LEU A 99 -5.72 7.26 11.88
N GLU A 100 -6.44 8.31 11.50
CA GLU A 100 -7.16 9.17 12.45
C GLU A 100 -8.33 8.44 13.12
N LYS A 101 -8.97 7.52 12.39
CA LYS A 101 -10.09 6.69 12.86
C LYS A 101 -9.63 5.39 13.52
N LEU A 102 -8.37 4.98 13.34
CA LEU A 102 -7.85 3.71 13.85
C LEU A 102 -7.90 3.66 15.38
N GLN A 103 -8.50 2.60 15.91
CA GLN A 103 -8.58 2.30 17.33
C GLN A 103 -8.08 0.87 17.59
N MET A 104 -7.27 0.69 18.63
CA MET A 104 -6.77 -0.63 19.03
C MET A 104 -7.91 -1.55 19.44
N GLY A 105 -8.86 -1.03 20.23
CA GLY A 105 -9.92 -1.83 20.87
C GLY A 105 -9.33 -2.86 21.83
N ASP A 106 -9.88 -4.07 21.83
CA ASP A 106 -9.42 -5.19 22.67
C ASP A 106 -8.34 -6.07 22.02
N ARG A 107 -7.91 -5.71 20.80
CA ARG A 107 -6.88 -6.46 20.06
C ARG A 107 -5.51 -6.34 20.75
N PRO A 108 -4.62 -7.35 20.62
CA PRO A 108 -3.25 -7.23 21.10
C PRO A 108 -2.55 -5.99 20.53
N ALA A 109 -1.78 -5.29 21.37
CA ALA A 109 -1.07 -4.09 20.94
C ALA A 109 -0.06 -4.36 19.80
N ALA A 110 0.49 -5.59 19.71
CA ALA A 110 1.37 -5.99 18.62
C ALA A 110 0.66 -6.00 17.26
N ASP A 111 -0.57 -6.50 17.21
CA ASP A 111 -1.39 -6.53 15.99
C ASP A 111 -1.76 -5.10 15.58
N HIS A 112 -2.15 -4.28 16.57
CA HIS A 112 -2.45 -2.87 16.35
C HIS A 112 -1.24 -2.09 15.80
N VAL A 113 -0.05 -2.30 16.36
CA VAL A 113 1.19 -1.68 15.86
C VAL A 113 1.48 -2.11 14.42
N THR A 114 1.20 -3.36 14.06
CA THR A 114 1.34 -3.85 12.68
C THR A 114 0.42 -3.10 11.72
N THR A 115 -0.87 -3.00 12.05
CA THR A 115 -1.84 -2.23 11.24
C THR A 115 -1.47 -0.75 11.17
N PHE A 116 -1.11 -0.15 12.31
CA PHE A 116 -0.74 1.26 12.39
C PHE A 116 0.49 1.58 11.50
N ASN A 117 1.52 0.71 11.50
CA ASN A 117 2.70 0.88 10.65
C ASN A 117 2.38 0.73 9.16
N ALA A 118 1.47 -0.16 8.79
CA ALA A 118 1.04 -0.33 7.40
C ALA A 118 0.35 0.93 6.86
N LEU A 119 -0.50 1.57 7.68
CA LEU A 119 -1.14 2.83 7.30
C LEU A 119 -0.16 4.00 7.27
N LEU A 120 0.79 4.08 8.21
CA LEU A 120 1.85 5.10 8.17
C LEU A 120 2.69 5.03 6.88
N ALA A 121 3.00 3.82 6.41
CA ALA A 121 3.73 3.65 5.17
C ALA A 121 2.95 4.20 3.94
N ARG A 122 1.62 4.20 4.00
CA ARG A 122 0.72 4.69 2.95
C ARG A 122 0.38 6.19 3.07
N SER A 123 0.47 6.78 4.26
CA SER A 123 0.07 8.17 4.52
C SER A 123 1.17 9.21 4.34
N GLU A 124 2.39 8.79 4.00
CA GLU A 124 3.58 9.65 3.86
C GLU A 124 3.95 10.47 5.12
N ILE A 125 3.28 10.24 6.26
CA ILE A 125 3.59 10.90 7.53
C ILE A 125 4.93 10.41 8.07
N LYS A 126 5.89 11.33 8.19
CA LYS A 126 7.25 11.06 8.70
C LYS A 126 7.58 11.80 9.99
N ASP A 127 6.81 12.81 10.36
CA ASP A 127 7.03 13.59 11.57
C ASP A 127 6.68 12.79 12.83
N ASP A 128 7.67 12.61 13.69
CA ASP A 128 7.58 11.76 14.87
C ASP A 128 6.55 12.30 15.88
N ALA A 129 6.43 13.63 16.02
CA ALA A 129 5.45 14.24 16.92
C ALA A 129 4.00 13.94 16.47
N THR A 130 3.74 14.01 15.17
CA THR A 130 2.46 13.65 14.56
C THR A 130 2.16 12.16 14.72
N ILE A 131 3.15 11.29 14.48
CA ILE A 131 3.01 9.85 14.66
C ILE A 131 2.67 9.51 16.12
N ILE A 132 3.38 10.11 17.08
CA ILE A 132 3.11 9.92 18.52
C ILE A 132 1.70 10.39 18.88
N ARG A 133 1.27 11.55 18.36
CA ARG A 133 -0.09 12.08 18.61
C ARG A 133 -1.18 11.12 18.11
N LEU A 134 -1.05 10.63 16.88
CA LEU A 134 -1.99 9.68 16.28
C LEU A 134 -1.99 8.35 17.05
N PHE A 135 -0.79 7.83 17.37
CA PHE A 135 -0.67 6.58 18.09
C PHE A 135 -1.32 6.67 19.47
N ARG A 136 -1.06 7.74 20.25
CA ARG A 136 -1.69 7.96 21.55
C ARG A 136 -3.22 7.98 21.50
N ARG A 137 -3.81 8.59 20.47
CA ARG A 137 -5.27 8.63 20.25
C ARG A 137 -5.87 7.26 19.89
N SER A 138 -5.07 6.36 19.35
CA SER A 138 -5.51 5.03 18.94
C SER A 138 -5.48 3.99 20.08
N LEU A 139 -4.85 4.31 21.22
CA LEU A 139 -4.66 3.40 22.35
C LEU A 139 -5.83 3.44 23.34
N PRO A 140 -6.16 2.32 23.99
CA PRO A 140 -7.13 2.32 25.08
C PRO A 140 -6.57 3.09 26.29
N PHE A 141 -7.48 3.66 27.08
CA PHE A 141 -7.13 4.50 28.23
C PHE A 141 -6.15 3.83 29.20
N ARG A 142 -6.24 2.51 29.41
CA ARG A 142 -5.34 1.81 30.33
C ARG A 142 -3.87 1.91 29.89
N ILE A 143 -3.59 1.64 28.62
CA ILE A 143 -2.22 1.69 28.09
C ILE A 143 -1.74 3.14 28.03
N LEU A 144 -2.60 4.05 27.55
CA LEU A 144 -2.28 5.47 27.46
C LEU A 144 -1.95 6.05 28.84
N LYS A 145 -2.74 5.74 29.87
CA LYS A 145 -2.50 6.18 31.25
C LYS A 145 -1.11 5.73 31.73
N THR A 146 -0.78 4.45 31.58
CA THR A 146 0.52 3.92 31.99
C THR A 146 1.69 4.57 31.26
N LEU A 147 1.57 4.81 29.95
CA LEU A 147 2.60 5.51 29.17
C LEU A 147 2.79 6.96 29.64
N MET A 148 1.71 7.67 29.93
CA MET A 148 1.74 9.06 30.38
C MET A 148 2.32 9.24 31.79
N THR A 149 2.33 8.18 32.62
CA THR A 149 2.86 8.19 33.99
C THR A 149 4.28 7.64 34.10
N LEU A 150 4.95 7.33 33.00
CA LEU A 150 6.36 6.90 33.03
C LEU A 150 7.27 8.06 33.46
N ASP A 151 8.21 7.77 34.35
CA ASP A 151 9.22 8.72 34.82
C ASP A 151 10.05 9.31 33.67
N THR A 152 10.33 8.48 32.67
CA THR A 152 11.01 8.89 31.43
C THR A 152 10.12 8.58 30.23
N GLN A 153 9.76 9.62 29.48
CA GLN A 153 8.93 9.48 28.30
C GLN A 153 9.73 8.84 27.15
N PRO A 154 9.11 7.96 26.34
CA PRO A 154 9.79 7.38 25.18
C PRO A 154 10.21 8.46 24.18
N ALA A 155 11.46 8.37 23.68
CA ALA A 155 12.10 9.43 22.92
C ALA A 155 11.55 9.64 21.50
N ASN A 156 10.95 8.61 20.90
CA ASN A 156 10.49 8.61 19.51
C ASN A 156 9.31 7.65 19.31
N ALA A 157 8.64 7.75 18.16
CA ALA A 157 7.47 6.97 17.82
C ALA A 157 7.70 5.46 17.91
N ALA A 158 8.89 4.98 17.54
CA ALA A 158 9.25 3.56 17.65
C ALA A 158 9.30 3.11 19.11
N ALA A 159 9.89 3.91 20.01
CA ALA A 159 9.94 3.63 21.44
C ALA A 159 8.53 3.65 22.08
N TRP A 160 7.67 4.59 21.66
CA TRP A 160 6.26 4.63 22.09
C TRP A 160 5.52 3.35 21.72
N LYS A 161 5.64 2.90 20.46
CA LYS A 161 5.01 1.65 19.97
C LYS A 161 5.52 0.43 20.72
N LYS A 162 6.84 0.29 20.88
CA LYS A 162 7.45 -0.81 21.64
C LYS A 162 6.92 -0.85 23.08
N LYS A 163 6.88 0.30 23.75
CA LYS A 163 6.45 0.36 25.16
C LYS A 163 4.97 0.02 25.34
N ALA A 164 4.12 0.42 24.41
CA ALA A 164 2.71 0.03 24.41
C ALA A 164 2.54 -1.50 24.32
N VAL A 165 3.32 -2.18 23.48
CA VAL A 165 3.31 -3.65 23.36
C VAL A 165 3.75 -4.34 24.66
N GLU A 166 4.80 -3.83 25.31
CA GLU A 166 5.26 -4.35 26.61
C GLU A 166 4.16 -4.24 27.68
N ILE A 167 3.52 -3.08 27.78
CA ILE A 167 2.45 -2.81 28.76
C ILE A 167 1.23 -3.72 28.53
N ASP A 168 0.81 -3.88 27.28
CA ASP A 168 -0.32 -4.75 26.94
C ASP A 168 -0.02 -6.21 27.25
N SER A 169 1.16 -6.70 26.82
CA SER A 169 1.58 -8.08 27.03
C SER A 169 1.67 -8.46 28.52
N ASN A 170 2.23 -7.57 29.34
CA ASN A 170 2.33 -7.80 30.79
C ASN A 170 0.96 -7.90 31.46
N TRP A 171 0.02 -7.05 31.07
CA TRP A 171 -1.31 -7.10 31.64
C TRP A 171 -2.11 -8.32 31.19
N ARG A 172 -2.02 -8.71 29.90
CA ARG A 172 -2.70 -9.91 29.42
C ARG A 172 -2.22 -11.14 30.18
N ARG A 173 -0.89 -11.27 30.33
CA ARG A 173 -0.29 -12.32 31.17
C ARG A 173 -0.81 -12.30 32.61
N MET A 174 -0.82 -11.13 33.25
CA MET A 174 -1.34 -10.99 34.61
C MET A 174 -2.82 -11.36 34.71
N ASN A 175 -3.63 -11.01 33.70
CA ASN A 175 -5.04 -11.34 33.67
C ASN A 175 -5.26 -12.86 33.45
N ASP A 176 -4.41 -13.51 32.67
CA ASP A 176 -4.44 -14.97 32.47
C ASP A 176 -4.02 -15.72 33.74
N GLU A 177 -3.10 -15.18 34.55
CA GLU A 177 -2.69 -15.77 35.83
C GLU A 177 -3.73 -15.62 36.96
N LEU A 178 -4.68 -14.69 36.81
CA LEU A 178 -5.70 -14.37 37.82
C LEU A 178 -7.07 -15.04 37.55
N ASN A 179 -7.24 -15.69 36.39
CA ASN A 179 -8.46 -16.41 36.00
C ASN A 179 -8.22 -17.93 35.98
#